data_AF-A0A341B2Q8-F1
#
_entry.id   AF-A0A341B2Q8-F1
#
_cell.length_a   1.000
_cell.length_b   1.000
_cell.length_c   1.000
_cell.angle_alpha   90.00
_cell.angle_beta   90.00
_cell.angle_gamma   90.00
#
_symmetry.space_group_name_H-M   'P 1'
#
loop_
_entity.id
_entity.type
_entity.pdbx_description
1 polymer ?
#
loop_
_entity_poly.entity_id
_entity_poly.type
_entity_poly.pdbx_seq_one_letter_code
_entity_poly.pdbx_strand_id
1 'polypeptide(L)'
;MTAQTYCDRLVQDMPFLTGLGRLSEQQVDRIILQLNRYYPQILSNKDAEKFRNPKVSLRVRLCDLLGHLQRSGERDCQEFYRALYIHAQPLHSCLPSRHALRKTRGLPDLSRPGRRAGTPRLLLPPRPQGAARGQACPGLLPCHRRQARQPLPAGLPHR
;
A
#
# COMPACT_ATOMS: atom_id res chain seq x y z
N MET A 1 7.36 28.21 -10.43
CA MET A 1 7.40 26.87 -9.82
C MET A 1 6.58 25.95 -10.71
N THR A 2 7.21 25.13 -11.55
CA THR A 2 6.48 24.22 -12.44
C THR A 2 5.83 23.14 -11.58
N ALA A 3 4.50 23.11 -11.55
CA ALA A 3 3.77 22.03 -10.90
C ALA A 3 4.11 20.74 -11.67
N GLN A 4 4.94 19.87 -11.08
CA GLN A 4 5.35 18.63 -11.72
C GLN A 4 4.09 17.78 -11.97
N THR A 5 3.81 17.51 -13.25
CA THR A 5 2.58 16.83 -13.66
C THR A 5 2.57 15.40 -13.12
N TYR A 6 1.40 14.78 -13.05
CA TYR A 6 1.32 13.38 -12.64
C TYR A 6 2.10 12.47 -13.59
N CYS A 7 2.16 12.77 -14.88
CA CYS A 7 2.91 11.95 -15.82
C CYS A 7 4.43 12.14 -15.68
N ASP A 8 4.93 13.35 -15.38
CA ASP A 8 6.36 13.55 -15.04
C ASP A 8 6.77 12.73 -13.83
N ARG A 9 5.93 12.72 -12.78
CA ARG A 9 6.16 11.89 -11.59
C ARG A 9 6.11 10.41 -11.93
N LEU A 10 5.21 10.00 -12.82
CA LEU A 10 5.08 8.60 -13.23
C LEU A 10 6.33 8.10 -13.95
N VAL A 11 6.91 8.93 -14.83
CA VAL A 11 8.19 8.64 -15.51
C VAL A 11 9.32 8.46 -14.48
N GLN A 12 9.38 9.35 -13.49
CA GLN A 12 10.38 9.28 -12.42
C GLN A 12 10.21 8.04 -11.53
N ASP A 13 8.97 7.67 -11.22
CA ASP A 13 8.64 6.55 -10.33
C ASP A 13 8.65 5.19 -11.05
N MET A 14 8.57 5.16 -12.38
CA MET A 14 8.53 3.96 -13.22
C MET A 14 9.66 2.94 -12.92
N PRO A 15 10.96 3.32 -12.84
CA PRO A 15 12.02 2.37 -12.47
C PRO A 15 11.87 1.83 -11.06
N PHE A 16 11.30 2.61 -10.13
CA PHE A 16 11.04 2.18 -8.77
C PHE A 16 9.86 1.19 -8.70
N LEU A 17 8.77 1.46 -9.42
CA LEU A 17 7.58 0.61 -9.46
C LEU A 17 7.85 -0.73 -10.16
N THR A 18 8.69 -0.73 -11.19
CA THR A 18 9.07 -1.92 -11.97
C THR A 18 10.19 -2.75 -11.32
N GLY A 19 10.66 -2.35 -10.14
CA GLY A 19 11.64 -3.10 -9.35
C GLY A 19 11.07 -4.45 -8.88
N LEU A 20 11.93 -5.48 -8.87
CA LEU A 20 11.54 -6.82 -8.41
C LEU A 20 11.04 -6.78 -6.96
N GLY A 21 9.89 -7.42 -6.72
CA GLY A 21 9.28 -7.52 -5.39
C GLY A 21 8.73 -6.22 -4.83
N ARG A 22 8.55 -5.18 -5.65
CA ARG A 22 7.86 -3.95 -5.24
C ARG A 22 6.35 -4.17 -5.27
N LEU A 23 5.81 -4.52 -6.43
CA LEU A 23 4.42 -4.91 -6.61
C LEU A 23 4.29 -6.42 -6.78
N SER A 24 3.30 -7.00 -6.10
CA SER A 24 2.86 -8.38 -6.30
C SER A 24 1.84 -8.45 -7.44
N GLU A 25 1.72 -9.62 -8.08
CA GLU A 25 0.72 -9.83 -9.15
C GLU A 25 -0.69 -9.47 -8.68
N GLN A 26 -1.05 -9.86 -7.46
CA GLN A 26 -2.35 -9.58 -6.86
C GLN A 26 -2.63 -8.08 -6.71
N GLN A 27 -1.60 -7.28 -6.37
CA GLN A 27 -1.76 -5.84 -6.26
C GLN A 27 -1.95 -5.21 -7.64
N VAL A 28 -1.18 -5.64 -8.63
CA VAL A 28 -1.28 -5.14 -10.02
C VAL A 28 -2.65 -5.47 -10.61
N ASP A 29 -3.13 -6.70 -10.43
CA ASP A 29 -4.44 -7.15 -10.89
C ASP A 29 -5.58 -6.32 -10.27
N ARG A 30 -5.49 -5.96 -8.99
CA ARG A 30 -6.46 -5.08 -8.32
C ARG A 30 -6.38 -3.65 -8.84
N ILE A 31 -5.18 -3.12 -9.05
CA ILE A 31 -4.98 -1.79 -9.65
C ILE A 31 -5.59 -1.74 -11.04
N ILE A 32 -5.36 -2.75 -11.89
CA ILE A 32 -5.93 -2.84 -13.22
C ILE A 32 -7.47 -2.86 -13.16
N LEU A 33 -8.05 -3.64 -12.24
CA LEU A 33 -9.50 -3.63 -12.05
C LEU A 33 -10.04 -2.28 -11.59
N GLN A 34 -9.33 -1.61 -10.67
CA GLN A 34 -9.73 -0.31 -10.18
C GLN A 34 -9.81 0.71 -11.33
N LEU A 35 -8.84 0.68 -12.23
CA LEU A 35 -8.79 1.54 -13.41
C LEU A 35 -9.81 1.17 -14.50
N ASN A 36 -10.26 -0.09 -14.53
CA ASN A 36 -11.25 -0.56 -15.50
C ASN A 36 -12.71 -0.41 -15.03
N ARG A 37 -12.98 -0.60 -13.73
CA ARG A 37 -14.34 -0.72 -13.19
C ARG A 37 -14.92 0.60 -12.68
N TYR A 38 -14.08 1.54 -12.27
CA TYR A 38 -14.52 2.78 -11.66
C TYR A 38 -14.45 3.94 -12.64
N TYR A 39 -15.38 4.89 -12.50
CA TYR A 39 -15.40 6.10 -13.32
C TYR A 39 -14.42 7.15 -12.76
N PRO A 40 -13.61 7.80 -13.63
CA PRO A 40 -13.52 7.61 -15.08
C PRO A 40 -12.80 6.31 -15.46
N GLN A 41 -13.34 5.58 -16.45
CA GLN A 41 -12.73 4.34 -16.93
C GLN A 41 -11.46 4.66 -17.70
N ILE A 42 -10.31 4.36 -17.08
CA ILE A 42 -8.99 4.62 -17.64
C ILE A 42 -8.57 3.50 -18.60
N LEU A 43 -8.85 2.25 -18.22
CA LEU A 43 -8.53 1.07 -19.02
C LEU A 43 -9.79 0.46 -19.63
N SER A 44 -9.76 0.23 -20.94
CA SER A 44 -10.79 -0.57 -21.61
C SER A 44 -10.74 -2.02 -21.14
N ASN A 45 -11.86 -2.75 -21.26
CA ASN A 45 -11.91 -4.18 -20.88
C ASN A 45 -10.83 -5.01 -21.61
N LYS A 46 -10.57 -4.70 -22.88
CA LYS A 46 -9.51 -5.33 -23.68
C LYS A 46 -8.11 -5.12 -23.08
N ASP A 47 -7.80 -3.90 -22.64
CA ASP A 47 -6.49 -3.59 -22.07
C ASP A 47 -6.33 -4.21 -20.68
N ALA A 48 -7.40 -4.21 -19.89
CA ALA A 48 -7.41 -4.85 -18.59
C ALA A 48 -7.13 -6.36 -18.68
N GLU A 49 -7.73 -7.07 -19.64
CA GLU A 49 -7.43 -8.48 -19.90
C GLU A 49 -5.98 -8.68 -20.34
N LYS A 50 -5.47 -7.83 -21.23
CA LYS A 50 -4.08 -7.88 -21.71
C LYS A 50 -3.07 -7.72 -20.56
N PHE A 51 -3.26 -6.73 -19.68
CA PHE A 51 -2.34 -6.45 -18.57
C PHE A 51 -2.46 -7.44 -17.41
N ARG A 52 -3.51 -8.27 -17.39
CA ARG A 52 -3.69 -9.35 -16.41
C ARG A 52 -3.23 -10.73 -16.91
N ASN A 53 -2.71 -10.81 -18.13
CA ASN A 53 -2.32 -12.09 -18.73
C ASN A 53 -1.17 -12.75 -17.94
N PRO A 54 -1.39 -13.91 -17.28
CA PRO A 54 -0.37 -14.57 -16.47
C PRO A 54 0.78 -15.16 -17.31
N LYS A 55 0.62 -15.27 -18.64
CA LYS A 55 1.68 -15.74 -19.55
C LYS A 55 2.81 -14.72 -19.73
N VAL A 56 2.58 -13.46 -19.39
CA VAL A 56 3.57 -12.38 -19.52
C VAL A 56 4.13 -12.04 -18.14
N SER A 57 5.45 -11.86 -18.05
CA SER A 57 6.09 -11.48 -16.79
C SER A 57 5.48 -10.20 -16.20
N LEU A 58 5.27 -10.17 -14.88
CA LEU A 58 4.66 -9.04 -14.17
C LEU A 58 5.36 -7.72 -14.50
N ARG A 59 6.69 -7.73 -14.58
CA ARG A 59 7.49 -6.54 -14.86
C ARG A 59 7.18 -5.94 -16.22
N VAL A 60 7.11 -6.77 -17.27
CA VAL A 60 6.79 -6.31 -18.63
C VAL A 60 5.38 -5.74 -18.68
N ARG A 61 4.40 -6.45 -18.10
CA ARG A 61 3.00 -5.97 -18.03
C ARG A 61 2.90 -4.63 -17.32
N LEU A 62 3.65 -4.44 -16.24
CA LEU A 62 3.67 -3.19 -15.49
C LEU A 62 4.31 -2.05 -16.29
N CYS A 63 5.44 -2.30 -16.96
CA CYS A 63 6.06 -1.32 -17.84
C CYS A 63 5.10 -0.89 -18.96
N ASP A 64 4.42 -1.84 -19.59
CA ASP A 64 3.47 -1.56 -20.68
C ASP A 64 2.26 -0.77 -20.18
N LEU A 65 1.72 -1.11 -19.00
CA LEU A 65 0.64 -0.37 -18.37
C LEU A 65 1.06 1.07 -18.08
N LEU A 66 2.21 1.28 -17.44
CA LEU A 66 2.72 2.61 -17.11
C LEU A 66 2.98 3.44 -18.38
N GLY A 67 3.54 2.81 -19.43
CA GLY A 67 3.74 3.46 -20.73
C GLY A 67 2.44 3.77 -21.47
N HIS A 68 1.36 3.01 -21.24
CA HIS A 68 0.04 3.32 -21.77
C HIS A 68 -0.53 4.57 -21.08
N LEU A 69 -0.51 4.60 -19.74
CA LEU A 69 -1.01 5.73 -18.95
C LEU A 69 -0.31 7.04 -19.29
N GLN A 70 1.02 7.01 -19.50
CA GLN A 70 1.78 8.19 -19.92
C GLN A 70 1.32 8.75 -21.28
N ARG A 71 0.89 7.90 -22.21
CA ARG A 71 0.39 8.34 -23.53
C ARG A 71 -1.07 8.80 -23.48
N SER A 72 -1.88 8.25 -22.58
CA SER A 72 -3.28 8.61 -22.44
C SER A 72 -3.49 9.98 -21.79
N GLY A 73 -2.62 10.38 -20.86
CA GLY A 73 -2.53 11.75 -20.36
C GLY A 73 -2.59 11.88 -18.83
N GLU A 74 -2.67 13.12 -18.35
CA GLU A 74 -2.49 13.42 -16.92
C GLU A 74 -3.58 12.80 -16.01
N ARG A 75 -4.84 12.76 -16.48
CA ARG A 75 -5.97 12.20 -15.73
C ARG A 75 -5.75 10.72 -15.41
N ASP A 76 -5.24 9.98 -16.37
CA ASP A 76 -4.96 8.55 -16.29
C ASP A 76 -3.78 8.28 -15.33
N CYS A 77 -2.72 9.10 -15.44
CA CYS A 77 -1.60 9.11 -14.50
C CYS A 77 -2.11 9.36 -13.05
N GLN A 78 -3.03 10.31 -12.85
CA GLN A 78 -3.59 10.63 -11.53
C GLN A 78 -4.41 9.48 -10.95
N GLU A 79 -5.32 8.89 -11.73
CA GLU A 79 -6.14 7.77 -11.26
C GLU A 79 -5.29 6.52 -10.96
N PHE A 80 -4.19 6.31 -11.68
CA PHE A 80 -3.21 5.28 -11.33
C PHE A 80 -2.64 5.49 -9.92
N TYR A 81 -2.22 6.71 -9.57
CA TYR A 81 -1.75 7.01 -8.21
C TYR A 81 -2.83 6.78 -7.16
N ARG A 82 -4.09 7.07 -7.49
CA ARG A 82 -5.24 6.80 -6.62
C ARG A 82 -5.46 5.30 -6.41
N ALA A 83 -5.44 4.51 -7.47
CA ALA A 83 -5.54 3.05 -7.39
C ALA A 83 -4.35 2.42 -6.63
N LEU A 84 -3.14 2.93 -6.87
CA LEU A 84 -1.93 2.52 -6.17
C LEU A 84 -2.01 2.83 -4.68
N TYR A 85 -2.55 3.98 -4.29
CA TYR A 85 -2.76 4.33 -2.89
C TYR A 85 -3.71 3.35 -2.19
N ILE A 86 -4.79 2.92 -2.85
CA ILE A 86 -5.79 2.01 -2.27
C ILE A 86 -5.22 0.60 -2.12
N HIS A 87 -4.49 0.10 -3.12
CA HIS A 87 -4.06 -1.31 -3.17
C HIS A 87 -2.61 -1.56 -2.75
N ALA A 88 -1.78 -0.51 -2.71
CA ALA A 88 -0.37 -0.58 -2.37
C ALA A 88 0.08 0.67 -1.59
N GLN A 89 -0.68 1.02 -0.55
CA GLN A 89 -0.40 2.16 0.33
C GLN A 89 1.06 2.25 0.84
N PRO A 90 1.73 1.14 1.24
CA PRO A 90 3.13 1.19 1.69
C PRO A 90 4.09 1.61 0.58
N LEU A 91 3.87 1.14 -0.65
CA LEU A 91 4.67 1.53 -1.82
C LEU A 91 4.43 2.97 -2.20
N HIS A 92 3.17 3.41 -2.19
CA HIS A 92 2.81 4.78 -2.53
C HIS A 92 3.51 5.79 -1.59
N SER A 93 3.70 5.44 -0.32
CA SER A 93 4.45 6.28 0.65
C SER A 93 5.96 6.31 0.40
N CYS A 94 6.49 5.29 -0.28
CA CYS A 94 7.91 5.13 -0.60
C CYS A 94 8.29 5.68 -1.98
N LEU A 95 7.37 6.34 -2.69
CA LEU A 95 7.64 6.85 -4.03
C LEU A 95 8.66 8.00 -4.02
N PRO A 96 9.67 7.97 -4.91
CA PRO A 96 10.68 9.02 -4.97
C PRO A 96 10.09 10.39 -5.31
N SER A 97 9.02 10.45 -6.12
CA SER A 97 8.28 11.69 -6.40
C SER A 97 7.73 12.39 -5.14
N ARG A 98 7.36 11.61 -4.11
CA ARG A 98 6.91 12.15 -2.81
C ARG A 98 8.06 12.54 -1.89
N HIS A 99 9.19 11.84 -1.99
CA HIS A 99 10.38 12.13 -1.17
C HIS A 99 11.05 13.43 -1.62
N ALA A 100 11.05 13.73 -2.92
CA ALA A 100 11.49 15.02 -3.45
C ALA A 100 10.68 16.20 -2.87
N LEU A 101 9.35 16.04 -2.73
CA LEU A 101 8.47 17.03 -2.12
C LEU A 101 8.64 17.14 -0.60
N ARG A 102 9.06 16.06 0.06
CA ARG A 102 9.24 16.00 1.52
C ARG A 102 10.63 16.51 1.95
N LYS A 103 11.64 16.42 1.07
CA LYS A 103 12.98 17.01 1.30
C LYS A 103 12.95 18.54 1.36
N THR A 104 11.95 19.18 0.77
CA THR A 104 11.72 20.63 0.83
C THR A 104 10.80 21.08 1.97
N ARG A 105 10.13 20.15 2.67
CA ARG A 105 9.33 20.43 3.88
C ARG A 105 10.03 19.81 5.09
N GLY A 106 11.00 20.54 5.65
CA GLY A 106 11.94 20.06 6.65
C GLY A 106 11.31 19.33 7.84
N LEU A 107 11.53 18.01 7.90
CA LEU A 107 11.53 17.28 9.16
C LEU A 107 12.57 16.14 9.09
N PRO A 108 13.52 16.07 10.03
CA PRO A 108 14.50 15.01 10.05
C PRO A 108 13.88 13.66 10.41
N ASP A 109 14.52 12.65 9.82
CA ASP A 109 14.31 11.22 9.95
C ASP A 109 14.31 10.73 11.41
N LEU A 110 13.19 10.14 11.83
CA LEU A 110 13.10 9.32 13.04
C LEU A 110 13.03 7.85 12.62
N SER A 111 14.09 7.37 11.94
CA SER A 111 14.27 5.94 11.67
C SER A 111 15.74 5.56 11.77
N ARG A 112 16.23 5.58 13.01
CA ARG A 112 17.43 4.82 13.37
C ARG A 112 17.22 4.06 14.68
N PRO A 113 17.10 2.72 14.67
CA PRO A 113 17.20 1.93 15.89
C PRO A 113 18.69 1.86 16.27
N GLY A 114 19.11 2.77 17.15
CA GLY A 114 20.42 2.71 17.77
C GLY A 114 20.48 1.60 18.81
N ARG A 115 20.83 0.38 18.39
CA ARG A 115 21.45 -0.59 19.29
C ARG A 115 22.81 -0.04 19.69
N ARG A 116 22.96 0.38 20.96
CA ARG A 116 24.28 0.44 21.63
C ARG A 116 24.14 -0.09 23.05
N ALA A 117 24.84 -1.19 23.28
CA ALA A 117 25.16 -1.72 24.60
C ALA A 117 26.01 -0.70 25.38
N GLY A 118 25.83 -0.66 26.70
CA GLY A 118 26.62 0.18 27.59
C GLY A 118 26.04 0.30 29.00
N THR A 119 26.05 -0.79 29.77
CA THR A 119 26.39 -0.71 31.20
C THR A 119 27.91 -0.51 31.31
N PRO A 120 28.52 0.03 32.40
CA PRO A 120 27.97 0.16 33.76
C PRO A 120 28.28 1.52 34.46
N ARG A 121 27.46 1.92 35.44
CA ARG A 121 28.02 2.52 36.67
C ARG A 121 27.08 2.45 37.87
N LEU A 122 27.63 1.90 38.95
CA LEU A 122 27.08 1.73 40.30
C LEU A 122 26.92 3.08 41.03
N LEU A 123 25.81 3.27 41.75
CA LEU A 123 25.70 3.47 43.22
C LEU A 123 24.39 4.20 43.59
N LEU A 124 23.40 3.47 44.14
CA LEU A 124 22.71 3.84 45.39
C LEU A 124 21.78 2.70 45.86
N PRO A 125 21.88 2.21 47.11
CA PRO A 125 20.81 1.48 47.78
C PRO A 125 20.19 2.39 48.89
N PRO A 126 19.20 1.92 49.67
CA PRO A 126 17.77 2.06 49.39
C PRO A 126 17.05 2.94 50.44
N ARG A 127 15.81 3.36 50.19
CA ARG A 127 14.89 3.74 51.30
C ARG A 127 13.58 2.95 51.19
N PRO A 128 13.15 2.27 52.27
CA PRO A 128 11.92 1.49 52.31
C PRO A 128 10.75 2.32 52.86
N GLN A 129 9.55 2.07 52.34
CA GLN A 129 8.23 2.15 53.00
C GLN A 129 7.21 1.86 51.88
N GLY A 130 6.65 0.67 51.82
CA GLY A 130 5.46 0.28 52.60
C GLY A 130 4.22 0.52 51.73
N ALA A 131 3.87 -0.43 50.86
CA ALA A 131 2.95 -1.56 51.13
C ALA A 131 1.49 -1.25 50.72
N ALA A 132 0.93 -2.22 50.00
CA ALA A 132 -0.48 -2.53 49.79
C ALA A 132 -1.26 -1.84 48.64
N ARG A 133 -1.58 -2.70 47.65
CA ARG A 133 -2.78 -2.82 46.77
C ARG A 133 -2.29 -3.02 45.33
N GLY A 134 -2.31 -4.20 44.71
CA GLY A 134 -3.28 -5.29 44.80
C GLY A 134 -4.25 -5.17 43.63
N GLN A 135 -3.92 -5.81 42.49
CA GLN A 135 -4.79 -6.35 41.41
C GLN A 135 -3.94 -6.55 40.14
N ALA A 136 -3.48 -7.77 39.85
CA ALA A 136 -4.21 -8.85 39.19
C ALA A 136 -4.37 -8.62 37.67
N CYS A 137 -3.50 -9.28 36.90
CA CYS A 137 -3.73 -9.59 35.49
C CYS A 137 -4.88 -10.60 35.35
N PRO A 138 -5.77 -10.39 34.38
CA PRO A 138 -5.98 -11.43 33.37
C PRO A 138 -6.15 -10.76 31.99
N GLY A 139 -5.93 -11.37 30.84
CA GLY A 139 -5.62 -12.74 30.49
C GLY A 139 -5.51 -12.75 28.96
N LEU A 140 -4.61 -13.58 28.45
CA LEU A 140 -4.61 -14.01 27.06
C LEU A 140 -5.95 -14.66 26.73
N LEU A 141 -6.61 -14.26 25.65
CA LEU A 141 -7.42 -15.19 24.86
C LEU A 141 -7.51 -14.81 23.38
N PRO A 142 -7.63 -15.80 22.48
CA PRO A 142 -7.41 -15.68 21.04
C PRO A 142 -8.72 -15.46 20.28
N CYS A 143 -8.70 -14.67 19.21
CA CYS A 143 -9.83 -14.55 18.30
C CYS A 143 -9.92 -15.80 17.39
N HIS A 144 -10.69 -16.79 17.85
CA HIS A 144 -11.12 -17.93 17.05
C HIS A 144 -12.17 -17.53 15.99
N ARG A 145 -11.87 -17.91 14.76
CA ARG A 145 -12.76 -18.57 13.78
C ARG A 145 -14.20 -18.87 14.27
N ARG A 146 -15.21 -18.27 13.64
CA ARG A 146 -16.48 -18.96 13.35
C ARG A 146 -17.18 -18.43 12.11
N GLN A 147 -17.78 -19.40 11.43
CA GLN A 147 -18.33 -19.43 10.10
C GLN A 147 -19.84 -19.67 10.23
N ALA A 148 -20.67 -18.91 9.52
CA ALA A 148 -22.07 -19.26 9.22
C ALA A 148 -22.47 -18.50 7.95
N ARG A 149 -22.51 -19.16 6.79
CA ARG A 149 -23.71 -19.78 6.20
C ARG A 149 -24.88 -18.79 6.08
N GLN A 150 -25.02 -18.20 4.89
CA GLN A 150 -26.30 -17.66 4.42
C GLN A 150 -27.06 -18.75 3.65
N PRO A 151 -28.34 -19.03 3.95
CA PRO A 151 -29.22 -19.78 3.07
C PRO A 151 -30.06 -18.83 2.18
N LEU A 152 -30.32 -19.32 0.96
CA LEU A 152 -31.13 -18.78 -0.13
C LEU A 152 -32.58 -18.46 0.26
N PRO A 153 -33.29 -17.64 -0.54
CA PRO A 153 -34.70 -17.87 -0.83
C PRO A 153 -34.90 -18.37 -2.27
N ALA A 154 -35.73 -19.41 -2.39
CA ALA A 154 -36.18 -20.06 -3.61
C ALA A 154 -37.20 -19.20 -4.39
N GLY A 155 -37.21 -19.34 -5.71
CA GLY A 155 -38.26 -18.80 -6.58
C GLY A 155 -39.44 -19.75 -6.75
N LEU A 156 -40.62 -19.21 -7.08
CA LEU A 156 -41.35 -19.41 -8.36
C LEU A 156 -42.75 -18.75 -8.29
N PRO A 157 -43.36 -18.43 -9.45
CA PRO A 157 -44.60 -17.67 -9.56
C PRO A 157 -45.84 -18.57 -9.70
N HIS A 158 -46.99 -18.05 -9.25
CA HIS A 158 -48.30 -18.55 -9.65
C HIS A 158 -49.28 -17.38 -9.73
N ARG A 159 -49.63 -16.95 -10.95
CA ARG A 159 -51.03 -16.88 -11.40
C ARG A 159 -51.14 -16.64 -12.90
#